data_AF-A0A2N6KLL5-F1
#
_entry.id   AF-A0A2N6KLL5-F1
#
_cell.length_a   1.000
_cell.length_b   1.000
_cell.length_c   1.000
_cell.angle_alpha   90.00
_cell.angle_beta   90.00
_cell.angle_gamma   90.00
#
_symmetry.space_group_name_H-M   'P 1'
#
loop_
_entity.id
_entity.type
_entity.pdbx_description
1 polymer ?
#
loop_
_entity_poly.entity_id
_entity_poly.type
_entity_poly.pdbx_seq_one_letter_code
_entity_poly.pdbx_strand_id
1 'polypeptide(L)'
;MVNFTEILEPIAAWFRSLGVPEPIVHWGHPAMMGIVIFVMGSFVGFSGWRGRLAEDKEVAWKSRGDHRKLAPWMFLFMALGYTGGVLSLVMQHQPIFQSPHFWTGSILLLLLGINGAISLSKFGGNNPGLRALHAYLGSSALGLMLVHALLGLHLGISL
;
A
#
# COMPACT_ATOMS: atom_id res chain seq x y z
N MET A 1 13.06 -5.60 -26.47
CA MET A 1 12.72 -5.26 -25.06
C MET A 1 11.24 -4.97 -25.02
N VAL A 2 10.52 -5.48 -24.02
CA VAL A 2 9.06 -5.26 -23.90
C VAL A 2 8.79 -3.82 -23.43
N ASN A 3 8.00 -3.06 -24.18
CA ASN A 3 7.55 -1.72 -23.77
C ASN A 3 6.27 -1.85 -22.93
N PHE A 4 6.41 -1.75 -21.60
CA PHE A 4 5.28 -1.90 -20.68
C PHE A 4 4.20 -0.82 -20.85
N THR A 5 4.57 0.38 -21.28
CA THR A 5 3.61 1.45 -21.55
C THR A 5 2.70 1.05 -22.73
N GLU A 6 3.26 0.51 -23.81
CA GLU A 6 2.49 0.06 -24.98
C GLU A 6 1.52 -1.09 -24.64
N ILE A 7 1.91 -1.99 -23.72
CA ILE A 7 1.03 -3.07 -23.25
C ILE A 7 -0.19 -2.52 -22.51
N LEU A 8 0.00 -1.47 -21.71
CA LEU A 8 -1.06 -0.88 -20.88
C LEU A 8 -1.88 0.18 -21.63
N GLU A 9 -1.38 0.68 -22.75
CA GLU A 9 -1.98 1.74 -23.54
C GLU A 9 -3.44 1.44 -23.98
N PRO A 10 -3.84 0.22 -24.39
CA PRO A 10 -5.23 -0.08 -24.69
C PRO A 10 -6.18 0.15 -23.51
N ILE A 11 -5.73 -0.17 -22.29
CA ILE A 11 -6.52 0.04 -21.06
C ILE A 11 -6.58 1.54 -20.76
N ALA A 12 -5.45 2.24 -20.84
CA ALA A 12 -5.39 3.68 -20.62
C ALA A 12 -6.25 4.46 -21.64
N ALA A 13 -6.26 4.03 -22.91
CA ALA A 13 -7.08 4.61 -23.97
C ALA A 13 -8.57 4.44 -23.69
N TRP A 14 -8.99 3.27 -23.19
CA TRP A 14 -10.36 3.05 -22.76
C TRP A 14 -10.75 3.99 -21.60
N PHE A 15 -9.91 4.15 -20.59
CA PHE A 15 -10.19 5.10 -19.50
C PHE A 15 -10.21 6.56 -19.97
N ARG A 16 -9.35 6.95 -20.91
CA ARG A 16 -9.37 8.30 -21.52
C ARG A 16 -10.67 8.56 -22.29
N SER A 17 -11.25 7.55 -22.94
CA SER A 17 -12.50 7.72 -23.70
C SER A 17 -13.73 7.98 -22.82
N LEU A 18 -13.65 7.68 -21.52
CA LEU A 18 -14.70 7.99 -20.54
C LEU A 18 -14.84 9.48 -20.24
N GLY A 19 -13.90 10.32 -20.68
CA GLY A 19 -13.96 11.78 -20.46
C GLY A 19 -13.82 12.19 -18.99
N VAL A 20 -13.09 11.39 -18.19
CA VAL A 20 -12.84 11.70 -16.78
C VAL A 20 -12.10 13.04 -16.67
N PRO A 21 -12.58 14.00 -15.87
CA PRO A 21 -11.91 15.29 -15.69
C PRO A 21 -10.45 15.14 -15.26
N GLU A 22 -9.57 15.98 -15.81
CA GLU A 22 -8.13 15.96 -15.52
C GLU A 22 -7.81 15.98 -14.02
N PRO A 23 -8.48 16.79 -13.17
CA PRO A 23 -8.17 16.79 -11.73
C PRO A 23 -8.44 15.44 -11.06
N ILE A 24 -9.41 14.67 -11.56
CA ILE A 24 -9.71 13.33 -11.03
C ILE A 24 -8.67 12.32 -11.53
N VAL A 25 -8.22 12.41 -12.78
CA VAL A 25 -7.16 11.56 -13.33
C VAL A 25 -5.84 11.79 -12.59
N HIS A 26 -5.52 13.05 -12.32
CA HIS A 26 -4.30 13.49 -11.68
C HIS A 26 -4.31 13.22 -10.16
N TRP A 27 -5.36 13.64 -9.46
CA TRP A 27 -5.40 13.60 -7.99
C TRP A 27 -6.21 12.44 -7.39
N GLY A 28 -6.95 11.69 -8.20
CA GLY A 28 -7.79 10.58 -7.70
C GLY A 28 -6.97 9.50 -7.00
N HIS A 29 -5.85 9.07 -7.58
CA HIS A 29 -4.93 8.11 -6.95
C HIS A 29 -4.36 8.63 -5.62
N PRO A 30 -3.65 9.78 -5.55
CA PRO A 30 -3.07 10.24 -4.30
C PRO A 30 -4.13 10.55 -3.23
N ALA A 31 -5.32 11.03 -3.60
CA ALA A 31 -6.40 11.26 -2.64
C ALA A 31 -6.87 9.95 -1.98
N MET A 32 -7.16 8.92 -2.78
CA MET A 32 -7.59 7.62 -2.25
C MET A 32 -6.48 6.93 -1.45
N MET A 33 -5.24 7.01 -1.93
CA MET A 33 -4.10 6.43 -1.23
C MET A 33 -3.77 7.15 0.06
N GLY A 34 -4.00 8.46 0.14
CA GLY A 34 -3.90 9.21 1.38
C GLY A 34 -4.81 8.64 2.47
N ILE A 35 -6.06 8.30 2.12
CA ILE A 35 -7.00 7.66 3.05
C ILE A 35 -6.46 6.30 3.51
N VAL A 36 -6.04 5.45 2.58
CA VAL A 36 -5.51 4.11 2.91
C VAL A 36 -4.29 4.21 3.81
N ILE A 37 -3.33 5.08 3.50
CA ILE A 37 -2.07 5.21 4.25
C ILE A 37 -2.31 5.84 5.62
N PHE A 38 -2.96 7.00 5.69
CA PHE A 38 -3.07 7.76 6.94
C PHE A 38 -4.19 7.27 7.85
N VAL A 39 -5.27 6.69 7.31
CA VAL A 39 -6.37 6.19 8.14
C VAL A 39 -6.17 4.70 8.41
N MET A 40 -6.15 3.87 7.36
CA MET A 40 -6.04 2.43 7.56
C MET A 40 -4.65 2.03 8.05
N GLY A 41 -3.59 2.59 7.47
CA GLY A 41 -2.20 2.30 7.87
C GLY A 41 -1.94 2.62 9.34
N SER A 42 -2.32 3.81 9.79
CA SER A 42 -2.20 4.20 11.20
C SER A 42 -3.02 3.29 12.12
N PHE A 43 -4.27 2.97 11.77
CA PHE A 43 -5.09 2.08 12.59
C PHE A 43 -4.54 0.65 12.63
N VAL A 44 -4.08 0.12 11.50
CA VAL A 44 -3.47 -1.22 11.42
C VAL A 44 -2.20 -1.29 12.27
N GLY A 45 -1.33 -0.29 12.18
CA GLY A 45 -0.13 -0.19 13.00
C GLY A 45 -0.46 -0.10 14.49
N PHE A 46 -1.36 0.80 14.87
CA PHE A 46 -1.81 0.98 16.24
C PHE A 46 -2.42 -0.28 16.83
N SER A 47 -3.39 -0.90 16.14
CA SER A 47 -4.06 -2.11 16.61
C SER A 47 -3.12 -3.32 16.69
N GLY A 48 -2.12 -3.39 15.80
CA GLY A 48 -1.06 -4.41 15.85
C GLY A 48 -0.20 -4.28 17.11
N TRP A 49 0.32 -3.08 17.39
CA TRP A 49 1.16 -2.83 18.57
C TRP A 49 0.39 -2.87 19.88
N ARG A 50 -0.81 -2.29 19.94
CA ARG A 50 -1.67 -2.38 21.12
C ARG A 50 -2.05 -3.83 21.42
N GLY A 51 -2.33 -4.63 20.39
CA GLY A 51 -2.55 -6.07 20.53
C GLY A 51 -1.32 -6.80 21.07
N ARG A 52 -0.11 -6.29 20.87
CA ARG A 52 1.12 -6.89 21.37
C ARG A 52 1.45 -6.48 22.81
N LEU A 53 1.23 -5.21 23.16
CA LEU A 53 1.77 -4.58 24.37
C LEU A 53 0.74 -4.36 25.49
N ALA A 54 -0.56 -4.39 25.19
CA ALA A 54 -1.58 -4.19 26.22
C ALA A 54 -1.54 -5.29 27.29
N GLU A 55 -1.54 -4.86 28.56
CA GLU A 55 -1.59 -5.74 29.74
C GLU A 55 -2.98 -6.35 29.93
N ASP A 56 -4.02 -5.55 29.69
CA ASP A 56 -5.40 -6.01 29.69
C ASP A 56 -5.63 -7.02 28.54
N LYS A 57 -6.03 -8.23 28.92
CA LYS A 57 -6.21 -9.36 27.99
C LYS A 57 -7.37 -9.14 27.02
N GLU A 58 -8.45 -8.50 27.44
CA GLU A 58 -9.60 -8.20 26.60
C GLU A 58 -9.23 -7.14 25.55
N VAL A 59 -8.54 -6.09 25.98
CA VAL A 59 -8.01 -5.05 25.08
C VAL A 59 -7.05 -5.65 24.07
N ALA A 60 -6.11 -6.49 24.51
CA ALA A 60 -5.14 -7.14 23.64
C ALA A 60 -5.83 -8.06 22.62
N TRP A 61 -6.83 -8.85 23.06
CA TRP A 61 -7.58 -9.75 22.19
C TRP A 61 -8.39 -8.99 21.13
N LYS A 62 -9.15 -7.96 21.54
CA LYS A 62 -9.92 -7.12 20.62
C LYS A 62 -9.02 -6.45 19.59
N SER A 63 -7.92 -5.85 20.04
CA SER A 63 -6.97 -5.15 19.17
C SER A 63 -6.31 -6.08 18.14
N ARG A 64 -5.97 -7.32 18.52
CA ARG A 64 -5.48 -8.35 17.57
C ARG A 64 -6.56 -8.74 16.56
N GLY A 65 -7.81 -8.84 16.99
CA GLY A 65 -8.96 -9.09 16.12
C GLY A 65 -9.14 -7.99 15.09
N ASP A 66 -9.09 -6.73 15.52
CA ASP A 66 -9.23 -5.56 14.64
C ASP A 66 -8.07 -5.48 13.63
N HIS A 67 -6.83 -5.69 14.08
CA HIS A 67 -5.67 -5.76 13.19
C HIS A 67 -5.83 -6.86 12.14
N ARG A 68 -6.22 -8.08 12.54
CA ARG A 68 -6.41 -9.22 11.64
C ARG A 68 -7.53 -8.98 10.63
N LYS A 69 -8.54 -8.20 10.98
CA LYS A 69 -9.64 -7.83 10.07
C LYS A 69 -9.20 -6.80 9.04
N LEU A 70 -8.49 -5.74 9.46
CA LEU A 70 -8.20 -4.61 8.58
C LEU A 70 -6.88 -4.70 7.81
N ALA A 71 -5.86 -5.38 8.32
CA ALA A 71 -4.57 -5.49 7.63
C ALA A 71 -4.66 -6.12 6.23
N PRO A 72 -5.48 -7.18 5.99
CA PRO A 72 -5.68 -7.71 4.64
C PRO A 72 -6.34 -6.71 3.68
N TRP A 73 -7.32 -5.94 4.16
CA TRP A 73 -7.97 -4.90 3.36
C TRP A 73 -7.02 -3.76 3.01
N MET A 74 -6.18 -3.35 3.97
CA MET A 74 -5.12 -2.38 3.70
C MET A 74 -4.20 -2.90 2.60
N PHE A 75 -3.72 -4.14 2.69
CA PHE A 75 -2.88 -4.73 1.63
C PHE A 75 -3.59 -4.75 0.26
N LEU A 76 -4.86 -5.17 0.22
CA LEU A 76 -5.64 -5.19 -1.01
C LEU A 76 -5.76 -3.80 -1.63
N PHE A 77 -6.13 -2.79 -0.83
CA PHE A 77 -6.27 -1.42 -1.35
C PHE A 77 -4.92 -0.81 -1.75
N MET A 78 -3.83 -1.16 -1.07
CA MET A 78 -2.49 -0.80 -1.53
C MET A 78 -2.16 -1.42 -2.88
N ALA A 79 -2.52 -2.69 -3.11
CA ALA A 79 -2.28 -3.38 -4.38
C ALA A 79 -3.11 -2.79 -5.52
N LEU A 80 -4.40 -2.53 -5.28
CA LEU A 80 -5.28 -1.84 -6.24
C LEU A 80 -4.80 -0.41 -6.51
N GLY A 81 -4.37 0.28 -5.45
CA GLY A 81 -3.75 1.60 -5.53
C GLY A 81 -2.53 1.61 -6.44
N TYR A 82 -1.62 0.65 -6.28
CA TYR A 82 -0.45 0.49 -7.13
C TYR A 82 -0.84 0.31 -8.61
N THR A 83 -1.81 -0.55 -8.91
CA THR A 83 -2.29 -0.70 -10.30
C THR A 83 -2.90 0.58 -10.84
N GLY A 84 -3.65 1.31 -10.01
CA GLY A 84 -4.24 2.60 -10.38
C GLY A 84 -3.20 3.70 -10.60
N GLY A 85 -2.13 3.73 -9.81
CA GLY A 85 -1.02 4.68 -9.97
C GLY A 85 -0.24 4.44 -11.25
N VAL A 86 0.07 3.17 -11.57
CA VAL A 86 0.69 2.80 -12.86
C VAL A 86 -0.19 3.20 -14.03
N LEU A 87 -1.50 2.90 -13.95
CA LEU A 87 -2.44 3.27 -15.00
C LEU A 87 -2.55 4.80 -15.15
N SER A 88 -2.58 5.56 -14.05
CA SER A 88 -2.60 7.02 -14.08
C SER A 88 -1.39 7.61 -14.80
N LEU A 89 -0.19 7.06 -14.59
CA LEU A 89 1.02 7.46 -15.34
C LEU A 89 0.86 7.21 -16.84
N VAL A 90 0.37 6.03 -17.24
CA VAL A 90 0.15 5.70 -18.65
C VAL A 90 -0.93 6.59 -19.28
N MET A 91 -2.00 6.89 -18.54
CA MET A 91 -3.05 7.82 -18.97
C MET A 91 -2.50 9.21 -19.26
N GLN A 92 -1.50 9.65 -18.48
CA GLN A 92 -0.84 10.95 -18.58
C GLN A 92 0.44 10.93 -19.45
N HIS A 93 0.70 9.83 -20.17
CA HIS A 93 1.88 9.66 -21.03
C HIS A 93 3.24 9.78 -20.32
N GLN A 94 3.30 9.39 -19.06
CA GLN A 94 4.50 9.46 -18.23
C GLN A 94 5.27 8.12 -18.18
N PRO A 95 6.61 8.15 -18.06
CA PRO A 95 7.42 6.94 -17.97
C PRO A 95 7.24 6.23 -16.61
N ILE A 96 6.86 4.95 -16.63
CA ILE A 96 6.51 4.18 -15.43
C ILE A 96 7.71 4.01 -14.46
N PHE A 97 8.88 3.62 -14.98
CA PHE A 97 10.02 3.16 -14.15
C PHE A 97 10.98 4.26 -13.68
N GLN A 98 10.74 5.52 -14.05
CA GLN A 98 11.67 6.62 -13.74
C GLN A 98 11.43 7.25 -12.37
N SER A 99 10.24 7.07 -11.78
CA SER A 99 9.90 7.72 -10.53
C SER A 99 10.36 6.91 -9.31
N PRO A 100 11.01 7.55 -8.31
CA PRO A 100 11.23 6.95 -6.99
C PRO A 100 9.92 6.50 -6.31
N HIS A 101 8.80 7.16 -6.62
CA HIS A 101 7.48 6.77 -6.12
C HIS A 101 7.06 5.37 -6.60
N PHE A 102 7.31 5.05 -7.88
CA PHE A 102 7.02 3.71 -8.41
C PHE A 102 7.79 2.63 -7.64
N TRP A 103 9.11 2.80 -7.51
CA TRP A 103 9.98 1.81 -6.86
C TRP A 103 9.68 1.64 -5.36
N THR A 104 9.43 2.74 -4.65
CA THR A 104 9.00 2.65 -3.24
C THR A 104 7.66 1.95 -3.08
N GLY A 105 6.73 2.14 -4.03
CA GLY A 105 5.46 1.42 -4.08
C GLY A 105 5.63 -0.08 -4.32
N SER A 106 6.51 -0.48 -5.25
CA SER A 106 6.80 -1.89 -5.52
C SER A 106 7.44 -2.58 -4.32
N ILE A 107 8.44 -1.95 -3.70
CA ILE A 107 9.11 -2.46 -2.50
C ILE A 107 8.11 -2.57 -1.34
N LEU A 108 7.27 -1.56 -1.15
CA LEU A 108 6.24 -1.56 -0.11
C LEU A 108 5.27 -2.73 -0.27
N LEU A 109 4.75 -2.99 -1.47
CA LEU A 109 3.88 -4.14 -1.71
C LEU A 109 4.58 -5.47 -1.45
N LEU A 110 5.85 -5.59 -1.83
CA LEU A 110 6.64 -6.79 -1.53
C LEU A 110 6.77 -7.00 -0.02
N LEU A 111 7.14 -5.96 0.74
CA LEU A 111 7.28 -6.03 2.20
C LEU A 111 5.95 -6.40 2.87
N LEU A 112 4.85 -5.78 2.46
CA LEU A 112 3.52 -6.11 2.99
C LEU A 112 3.08 -7.53 2.61
N GLY A 113 3.38 -7.98 1.40
CA GLY A 113 3.10 -9.34 0.93
C GLY A 113 3.85 -10.39 1.74
N ILE A 114 5.15 -10.20 1.97
CA ILE A 114 5.96 -11.04 2.86
C ILE A 114 5.38 -11.01 4.29
N ASN A 115 5.04 -9.81 4.79
CA ASN A 115 4.51 -9.66 6.14
C ASN A 115 3.16 -10.40 6.33
N GLY A 116 2.29 -10.33 5.32
CA GLY A 116 1.03 -11.07 5.24
C GLY A 116 1.26 -12.58 5.16
N ALA A 117 2.21 -13.04 4.36
CA ALA A 117 2.56 -14.46 4.25
C ALA A 117 3.06 -15.05 5.59
N ILE A 118 3.85 -14.29 6.36
CA ILE A 118 4.27 -14.71 7.72
C ILE A 118 3.04 -14.92 8.63
N SER A 119 2.04 -14.03 8.56
CA SER A 119 0.79 -14.17 9.33
C SER A 119 -0.06 -15.36 8.84
N LEU A 120 -0.20 -15.53 7.53
CA LEU A 120 -0.98 -16.63 6.92
C LEU A 120 -0.41 -18.01 7.22
N SER A 121 0.91 -18.14 7.30
CA SER A 121 1.61 -19.36 7.74
C SER A 121 1.49 -19.63 9.26
N LYS A 122 0.65 -18.87 9.98
CA LYS A 122 0.50 -18.92 11.43
C LYS A 122 1.84 -18.75 12.16
N PHE A 123 2.71 -17.87 11.63
CA PHE A 123 4.05 -17.61 12.15
C PHE A 123 4.90 -18.89 12.25
N GLY A 124 4.76 -19.82 11.30
CA GLY A 124 5.52 -21.08 11.30
C GLY A 124 5.30 -21.94 12.55
N GLY A 125 4.05 -22.02 13.04
CA GLY A 125 3.74 -22.71 14.29
C GLY A 125 3.97 -21.85 15.54
N ASN A 126 3.59 -20.57 15.48
CA ASN A 126 3.73 -19.61 16.59
C ASN A 126 5.19 -19.33 17.01
N ASN A 127 6.13 -19.40 16.06
CA ASN A 127 7.54 -19.11 16.30
C ASN A 127 7.73 -17.65 16.78
N PRO A 128 8.37 -17.42 17.96
CA PRO A 128 8.55 -16.07 18.51
C PRO A 128 9.34 -15.12 17.60
N GLY A 129 10.34 -15.65 16.90
CA GLY A 129 11.15 -14.90 15.93
C GLY A 129 10.33 -14.41 14.74
N LEU A 130 9.50 -15.27 14.15
CA LEU A 130 8.58 -14.86 13.07
C LEU A 130 7.53 -13.85 13.53
N ARG A 131 7.05 -13.95 14.78
CA ARG A 131 6.15 -12.93 15.36
C ARG A 131 6.84 -11.59 15.56
N ALA A 132 8.12 -11.59 15.95
CA ALA A 132 8.90 -10.36 16.06
C ALA A 132 9.20 -9.78 14.67
N LEU A 133 9.62 -10.62 13.71
CA LEU A 133 9.84 -10.23 12.32
C LEU A 133 8.59 -9.60 11.72
N HIS A 134 7.41 -10.20 11.91
CA HIS A 134 6.15 -9.63 11.42
C HIS A 134 5.87 -8.22 11.98
N ALA A 135 6.12 -8.02 13.28
CA ALA A 135 5.89 -6.72 13.92
C ALA A 135 6.85 -5.64 13.41
N TYR A 136 8.14 -5.95 13.30
CA TYR A 136 9.15 -5.00 12.85
C TYR A 136 9.11 -4.76 11.34
N LEU A 137 8.95 -5.82 10.53
CA LEU A 137 8.76 -5.71 9.08
C LEU A 137 7.52 -4.89 8.75
N GLY A 138 6.40 -5.16 9.44
CA GLY A 138 5.18 -4.37 9.31
C GLY A 138 5.39 -2.90 9.69
N SER A 139 6.11 -2.62 10.78
CA SER A 139 6.42 -1.25 11.20
C SER A 139 7.31 -0.52 10.18
N SER A 140 8.32 -1.21 9.63
CA SER A 140 9.15 -0.67 8.55
C SER A 140 8.33 -0.38 7.28
N ALA A 141 7.40 -1.25 6.92
CA ALA A 141 6.49 -1.02 5.80
C ALA A 141 5.57 0.19 6.03
N LEU A 142 5.05 0.38 7.25
CA LEU A 142 4.27 1.58 7.60
C LEU A 142 5.13 2.85 7.57
N GLY A 143 6.39 2.78 8.00
CA GLY A 143 7.33 3.90 7.83
C GLY A 143 7.58 4.23 6.35
N LEU A 144 7.81 3.21 5.52
CA LEU A 144 7.98 3.36 4.08
C LEU A 144 6.72 3.92 3.40
N MET A 145 5.51 3.60 3.88
CA MET A 145 4.27 4.20 3.38
C MET A 145 4.28 5.72 3.47
N LEU A 146 4.81 6.29 4.56
CA LEU A 146 4.89 7.75 4.73
C LEU A 146 5.87 8.36 3.72
N VAL A 147 7.03 7.75 3.53
CA VAL A 147 8.01 8.16 2.52
C VAL A 147 7.42 8.06 1.12
N HIS A 148 6.73 6.95 0.82
CA HIS A 148 6.06 6.71 -0.45
C HIS A 148 4.98 7.77 -0.74
N ALA A 149 4.19 8.15 0.27
CA ALA A 149 3.18 9.20 0.15
C ALA A 149 3.80 10.58 -0.15
N LEU A 150 4.90 10.93 0.51
CA LEU A 150 5.63 12.17 0.23
C LEU A 150 6.19 12.20 -1.19
N LEU A 151 6.78 11.09 -1.65
CA LEU A 151 7.24 10.96 -3.04
C LEU A 151 6.09 11.02 -4.05
N GLY A 152 4.92 10.50 -3.70
CA GLY A 152 3.72 10.56 -4.54
C GLY A 152 3.16 11.97 -4.67
N LEU A 153 3.14 12.74 -3.57
CA LEU A 153 2.77 14.14 -3.59
C LEU A 153 3.76 14.96 -4.42
N HIS A 154 5.07 14.73 -4.25
CA HIS A 154 6.09 15.40 -5.04
C HIS A 154 5.95 15.09 -6.54
N LEU A 155 5.74 13.81 -6.88
CA LEU A 155 5.49 13.41 -8.26
C LEU A 155 4.26 14.12 -8.82
N GLY A 156 3.12 14.11 -8.13
CA GLY A 156 1.90 14.78 -8.60
C GLY A 156 2.12 16.27 -8.90
N ILE A 157 2.79 17.01 -8.01
CA ILE A 157 3.08 18.44 -8.24
C ILE A 157 4.03 18.66 -9.43
N SER A 158 4.82 17.66 -9.83
CA SER A 158 5.77 17.74 -10.94
C SER A 158 5.23 17.28 -12.30
N LEU A 159 4.03 16.67 -12.34
CA LEU A 159 3.36 16.22 -13.55
C LEU A 159 2.58 17.37 -14.21
#